data_AF-A0A8D8RGA6-F1
#
_entry.id   AF-A0A8D8RGA6-F1
#
_cell.length_a   1.000
_cell.length_b   1.000
_cell.length_c   1.000
_cell.angle_alpha   90.00
_cell.angle_beta   90.00
_cell.angle_gamma   90.00
#
_symmetry.space_group_name_H-M   'P 1'
#
loop_
_entity.id
_entity.type
_entity.pdbx_description
1 polymer ?
#
loop_
_entity_poly.entity_id
_entity_poly.type
_entity_poly.pdbx_seq_one_letter_code
_entity_poly.pdbx_strand_id
1 'polypeptide(L)'
;FFTLIMVSSYTANLAAFLTTQTPDSPFSDVEGLQAQSAIKYGAKAEGSTQNFFKESKNEIYQRMWNYMEANYQDVMLKTNEEGVNRVNNNEDYAFLMESSSI
;
A
#
# COMPACT_ATOMS: atom_id res chain seq x y z
N PHE A 1 -29.05 11.66 -37.02
CA PHE A 1 -29.06 12.52 -35.81
C PHE A 1 -29.35 11.71 -34.55
N PHE A 2 -30.45 10.96 -34.47
CA PHE A 2 -30.80 10.10 -33.31
C PHE A 2 -29.75 9.02 -32.97
N THR A 3 -29.20 8.34 -33.98
CA THR A 3 -28.15 7.31 -33.80
C THR A 3 -26.84 7.89 -33.25
N LEU A 4 -26.54 9.15 -33.56
CA LEU A 4 -25.33 9.83 -33.10
C LEU A 4 -25.42 10.16 -31.62
N ILE A 5 -26.60 10.59 -31.13
CA ILE A 5 -26.86 10.81 -29.70
C ILE A 5 -26.77 9.49 -28.93
N MET A 6 -27.32 8.39 -29.46
CA MET A 6 -27.29 7.09 -28.76
C MET A 6 -25.86 6.54 -28.62
N VAL A 7 -25.04 6.61 -29.68
CA VAL A 7 -23.64 6.18 -29.64
C VAL A 7 -22.81 7.12 -28.76
N SER A 8 -23.03 8.44 -28.83
CA SER A 8 -22.36 9.40 -27.95
C SER A 8 -22.66 9.15 -26.47
N SER A 9 -23.88 8.78 -26.09
CA SER A 9 -24.21 8.42 -24.71
C SER A 9 -23.52 7.13 -24.25
N TYR A 10 -23.40 6.12 -25.13
CA TYR A 10 -22.67 4.88 -24.80
C TYR A 10 -21.17 5.14 -24.63
N THR A 11 -20.56 5.87 -25.57
CA THR A 11 -19.14 6.26 -25.49
C THR A 11 -18.89 7.17 -24.29
N ALA A 12 -19.80 8.08 -23.96
CA ALA A 12 -19.68 8.95 -22.79
C ALA A 12 -19.79 8.19 -21.47
N ASN A 13 -20.72 7.23 -21.36
CA ASN A 13 -20.86 6.43 -20.15
C ASN A 13 -19.69 5.44 -19.95
N LEU A 14 -19.18 4.88 -21.06
CA LEU A 14 -17.97 4.06 -21.05
C LEU A 14 -16.73 4.88 -20.69
N ALA A 15 -16.58 6.08 -21.25
CA ALA A 15 -15.50 6.99 -20.90
C ALA A 15 -15.58 7.43 -19.43
N ALA A 16 -16.78 7.73 -18.92
CA ALA A 16 -16.99 8.03 -17.50
C ALA A 16 -16.51 6.87 -16.62
N PHE A 17 -16.89 5.63 -16.95
CA PHE A 17 -16.43 4.43 -16.25
C PHE A 17 -14.91 4.22 -16.32
N LEU A 18 -14.29 4.51 -17.47
CA LEU A 18 -12.84 4.41 -17.64
C LEU A 18 -12.10 5.53 -16.90
N THR A 19 -12.67 6.73 -16.79
CA THR A 19 -12.08 7.84 -16.03
C THR A 19 -12.28 7.71 -14.52
N THR A 20 -13.26 6.94 -14.06
CA THR A 20 -13.41 6.58 -12.64
C THR A 20 -12.40 5.54 -12.16
N GLN A 21 -11.50 5.07 -13.04
CA GLN A 21 -10.34 4.26 -12.66
C GLN A 21 -9.07 5.11 -12.58
N THR A 22 -9.15 6.31 -12.00
CA THR A 22 -7.95 6.83 -11.35
C THR A 22 -7.50 5.77 -10.35
N PRO A 23 -6.24 5.30 -10.38
CA PRO A 23 -5.68 4.68 -9.20
C PRO A 23 -5.66 5.80 -8.16
N ASP A 24 -6.75 5.94 -7.40
CA ASP A 24 -6.74 6.60 -6.12
C ASP A 24 -5.69 5.82 -5.34
N SER A 25 -4.45 6.32 -5.39
CA SER A 25 -3.40 5.76 -4.56
C SER A 25 -3.92 5.96 -3.14
N PRO A 26 -4.27 4.87 -2.42
CA PRO A 26 -5.08 5.00 -1.22
C PRO A 26 -4.34 5.76 -0.10
N PHE A 27 -3.04 5.99 -0.28
CA PHE A 27 -2.18 6.76 0.58
C PHE A 27 -1.02 7.36 -0.24
N SER A 28 -0.70 8.63 -0.04
CA SER A 28 0.54 9.25 -0.55
C SER A 28 1.61 9.39 0.52
N ASP A 29 1.20 9.30 1.79
CA ASP A 29 2.04 9.55 2.96
C ASP A 29 1.87 8.43 4.00
N VAL A 30 2.88 8.28 4.85
CA VAL A 30 2.90 7.31 5.94
C VAL A 30 1.78 7.55 6.95
N GLU A 31 1.34 8.81 7.09
CA GLU A 31 0.16 9.18 7.88
C GLU A 31 -1.14 8.62 7.27
N GLY A 32 -1.27 8.67 5.94
CA GLY A 32 -2.39 8.06 5.23
C GLY A 32 -2.40 6.54 5.36
N LEU A 33 -1.21 5.92 5.32
CA LEU A 33 -1.06 4.48 5.53
C LEU A 33 -1.45 4.05 6.95
N GLN A 34 -1.15 4.87 7.97
CA GLN A 34 -1.55 4.60 9.35
C GLN A 34 -3.04 4.80 9.58
N ALA A 35 -3.64 5.82 8.95
CA ALA A 35 -5.06 6.16 9.13
C ALA A 35 -6.00 5.11 8.55
N GLN A 36 -5.58 4.40 7.50
CA GLN A 36 -6.34 3.31 6.90
C GLN A 36 -5.98 1.96 7.50
N SER A 37 -6.97 1.07 7.60
CA SER A 37 -6.77 -0.32 8.04
C SER A 37 -6.90 -1.33 6.90
N ALA A 38 -7.12 -0.86 5.67
CA ALA A 38 -7.30 -1.70 4.49
C ALA A 38 -5.99 -2.35 4.04
N ILE A 39 -4.88 -1.62 4.14
CA ILE A 39 -3.56 -2.07 3.67
C ILE A 39 -2.71 -2.45 4.87
N LYS A 40 -2.31 -3.72 4.91
CA LYS A 40 -1.37 -4.22 5.91
C LYS A 40 0.03 -3.74 5.53
N TYR A 41 0.85 -3.40 6.52
CA TYR A 41 2.23 -3.02 6.27
C TYR A 41 3.19 -3.76 7.17
N GLY A 42 4.37 -4.06 6.64
CA GLY A 42 5.39 -4.83 7.33
C GLY A 42 6.78 -4.58 6.78
N ALA A 43 7.75 -5.19 7.43
CA ALA A 43 9.16 -5.07 7.08
C ALA A 43 9.84 -6.44 7.17
N LYS A 44 11.10 -6.50 6.72
CA LYS A 44 11.93 -7.67 6.95
C LYS A 44 12.20 -7.87 8.45
N ALA A 45 11.91 -9.07 8.95
CA ALA A 45 12.26 -9.52 10.28
C ALA A 45 13.78 -9.47 10.48
N GLU A 46 14.19 -8.98 11.65
CA GLU A 46 15.58 -8.68 12.04
C GLU A 46 16.32 -7.79 11.04
N GLY A 47 15.58 -6.92 10.33
CA GLY A 47 16.12 -5.93 9.41
C GLY A 47 16.49 -4.61 10.09
N SER A 48 17.36 -3.84 9.44
CA SER A 48 17.62 -2.42 9.71
C SER A 48 16.34 -1.60 9.75
N THR A 49 15.41 -1.86 8.84
CA THR A 49 14.10 -1.21 8.78
C THR A 49 13.26 -1.47 10.04
N GLN A 50 13.31 -2.69 10.60
CA GLN A 50 12.63 -3.02 11.86
C GLN A 50 13.16 -2.19 13.03
N ASN A 51 14.49 -2.13 13.17
CA ASN A 51 15.14 -1.34 14.22
C ASN A 51 14.86 0.15 14.06
N PHE A 52 14.81 0.66 12.82
CA PHE A 52 14.45 2.06 12.57
C PHE A 52 13.07 2.41 13.15
N PHE A 53 12.05 1.59 12.90
CA PHE A 53 10.70 1.84 13.45
C PHE A 53 10.66 1.74 14.97
N LYS A 54 11.44 0.82 15.55
CA LYS A 54 11.57 0.66 17.00
C LYS A 54 12.26 1.84 17.70
N GLU A 55 13.35 2.34 17.11
CA GLU A 55 14.17 3.43 17.68
C GLU A 55 13.67 4.82 17.29
N SER A 56 12.67 4.91 16.41
CA SER A 56 12.15 6.17 15.93
C SER A 56 11.52 7.01 17.04
N LYS A 57 11.78 8.31 17.06
CA LYS A 57 11.17 9.25 18.02
C LYS A 57 9.85 9.86 17.55
N ASN A 58 9.45 9.57 16.31
CA ASN A 58 8.20 10.09 15.76
C ASN A 58 7.02 9.25 16.25
N GLU A 59 5.98 9.90 16.76
CA GLU A 59 4.76 9.24 17.25
C GLU A 59 4.08 8.38 16.19
N ILE A 60 4.12 8.79 14.92
CA ILE A 60 3.53 8.05 13.80
C ILE A 60 4.27 6.72 13.60
N TYR A 61 5.60 6.76 13.57
CA TYR A 61 6.44 5.57 13.41
C TYR A 61 6.36 4.63 14.61
N GLN A 62 6.22 5.17 15.82
CA GLN A 62 5.95 4.38 17.03
C GLN A 62 4.59 3.66 16.97
N ARG A 63 3.54 4.32 16.45
CA ARG A 63 2.24 3.67 16.22
C ARG A 63 2.33 2.57 15.16
N MET A 64 3.06 2.83 14.08
CA MET A 64 3.31 1.82 13.05
C MET A 64 4.09 0.63 13.60
N TRP A 65 5.09 0.88 14.44
CA TRP A 65 5.83 -0.15 15.16
C TRP A 65 4.90 -1.01 16.02
N ASN A 66 4.05 -0.40 16.85
CA ASN A 66 3.12 -1.13 17.72
C ASN A 66 2.18 -2.04 16.90
N TYR A 67 1.70 -1.58 15.74
CA TYR A 67 0.91 -2.41 14.83
C TYR A 67 1.71 -3.59 14.27
N MET A 68 2.95 -3.33 13.83
CA MET A 68 3.83 -4.37 13.29
C MET A 68 4.25 -5.38 14.36
N GLU A 69 4.46 -4.95 15.60
CA GLU A 69 4.75 -5.80 16.74
C GLU A 69 3.55 -6.67 17.13
N ALA A 70 2.35 -6.09 17.18
CA ALA A 70 1.12 -6.83 17.45
C ALA A 70 0.81 -7.90 16.38
N ASN A 71 1.20 -7.66 15.13
CA ASN A 71 0.97 -8.57 14.00
C ASN A 71 2.26 -9.23 13.50
N TYR A 72 3.28 -9.36 14.35
CA TYR A 72 4.65 -9.75 13.96
C TYR A 72 4.70 -10.96 13.03
N GLN A 73 3.91 -12.00 13.30
CA GLN A 73 3.91 -13.24 12.50
C GLN A 73 3.21 -13.10 11.14
N ASP A 74 2.26 -12.18 11.00
CA ASP A 74 1.50 -11.98 9.75
C ASP A 74 2.13 -10.93 8.86
N VAL A 75 2.74 -9.87 9.41
CA VAL A 75 3.28 -8.76 8.61
C VAL A 75 4.81 -8.77 8.51
N MET A 76 5.55 -9.40 9.42
CA MET A 76 7.01 -9.48 9.27
C MET A 76 7.42 -10.70 8.47
N LEU A 77 8.30 -10.47 7.49
CA LEU A 77 8.74 -11.49 6.55
C LEU A 77 10.21 -11.81 6.77
N LYS A 78 10.60 -13.07 6.56
CA LYS A 78 11.98 -13.51 6.84
C LYS A 78 12.98 -13.00 5.81
N THR A 79 12.56 -12.86 4.56
CA THR A 79 13.42 -12.47 3.44
C THR A 79 12.77 -11.36 2.60
N ASN A 80 13.61 -10.55 1.94
CA ASN A 80 13.13 -9.49 1.05
C ASN A 80 12.43 -10.07 -0.18
N GLU A 81 12.90 -11.21 -0.71
CA GLU A 81 12.28 -11.88 -1.85
C GLU A 81 10.84 -12.31 -1.54
N GLU A 82 10.58 -12.81 -0.33
CA GLU A 82 9.24 -13.15 0.14
C GLU A 82 8.35 -11.89 0.25
N GLY A 83 8.94 -10.77 0.70
CA GLY A 83 8.30 -9.45 0.72
C GLY A 83 7.88 -8.95 -0.66
N VAL A 84 8.81 -8.95 -1.61
CA VAL A 84 8.54 -8.54 -2.98
C VAL A 84 7.49 -9.45 -3.63
N ASN A 85 7.61 -10.76 -3.44
CA ASN A 85 6.64 -11.71 -3.97
C ASN A 85 5.24 -11.49 -3.35
N ARG A 86 5.17 -11.22 -2.04
CA ARG A 86 3.90 -10.95 -1.36
C ARG A 86 3.23 -9.68 -1.87
N VAL A 87 3.98 -8.59 -2.03
CA VAL A 87 3.46 -7.34 -2.62
C VAL A 87 2.97 -7.57 -4.05
N ASN A 88 3.68 -8.37 -4.83
CA ASN A 88 3.28 -8.67 -6.20
C ASN A 88 2.03 -9.57 -6.28
N ASN A 89 1.77 -10.38 -5.26
CA ASN A 89 0.60 -11.28 -5.20
C ASN A 89 -0.58 -10.72 -4.38
N ASN A 90 -0.37 -9.73 -3.53
CA ASN A 90 -1.39 -9.12 -2.68
C ASN A 90 -1.41 -7.60 -2.91
N GLU A 91 -2.56 -7.11 -3.38
CA GLU A 91 -2.79 -5.70 -3.64
C GLU A 91 -2.91 -4.88 -2.33
N ASP A 92 -3.18 -5.55 -1.20
CA ASP A 92 -3.44 -4.93 0.11
C ASP A 92 -2.25 -5.03 1.09
N TYR A 93 -1.02 -5.21 0.61
CA TYR A 93 0.17 -5.30 1.46
C TYR A 93 1.30 -4.36 1.02
N ALA A 94 1.79 -3.54 1.95
CA ALA A 94 2.93 -2.66 1.76
C ALA A 94 4.18 -3.20 2.46
N PHE A 95 5.23 -3.45 1.68
CA PHE A 95 6.53 -3.88 2.20
C PHE A 95 7.49 -2.70 2.33
N LEU A 96 7.98 -2.47 3.54
CA LEU A 96 8.93 -1.42 3.87
C LEU A 96 10.35 -1.99 3.80
N MET A 97 11.16 -1.44 2.90
CA MET A 97 12.56 -1.83 2.69
C MET A 97 13.46 -0.61 2.45
N GLU A 98 14.76 -0.76 2.71
CA GLU A 98 15.74 0.30 2.46
C GLU A 98 15.97 0.52 0.95
N SER A 99 15.98 1.78 0.53
CA SER A 99 16.15 2.17 -0.87
C SER A 99 17.54 1.84 -1.43
N SER A 100 18.53 1.54 -0.60
CA SER A 100 19.89 1.18 -1.03
C SER A 100 20.03 -0.27 -1.51
N SER A 101 18.97 -1.07 -1.43
CA SER A 101 18.91 -2.45 -1.96
C SER A 101 18.01 -2.58 -3.21
N ILE A 102 17.65 -1.47 -3.86
CA ILE A 102 17.00 -1.45 -5.17
C ILE A 102 18.02 -1.23 -6.29
#